data_AF-A0A5S4F9W3-F1
#
_entry.id   AF-A0A5S4F9W3-F1
#
_cell.length_a   1.000
_cell.length_b   1.000
_cell.length_c   1.000
_cell.angle_alpha   90.00
_cell.angle_beta   90.00
_cell.angle_gamma   90.00
#
_symmetry.space_group_name_H-M   'P 1'
#
loop_
_entity.id
_entity.type
_entity.pdbx_description
1 polymer ?
#
loop_
_entity_poly.entity_id
_entity_poly.type
_entity_poly.pdbx_seq_one_letter_code
_entity_poly.pdbx_strand_id
1 'polypeptide(L)' 'MAGRRLIYKSSTTFRVLGAIVLASDGTASADPAVGAPESAWEMFESFRVSRGLTAEEAFAALNGWTNGYTTAYEET' A
#
# COMPACT_ATOMS: atom_id res chain seq x y z
N MET A 1 -2.18 -18.23 4.55
CA MET A 1 -3.15 -17.18 4.94
C MET A 1 -3.16 -16.18 3.80
N ALA A 2 -4.30 -16.03 3.11
CA ALA A 2 -4.40 -15.12 1.96
C ALA A 2 -4.76 -13.72 2.48
N GLY A 3 -3.76 -12.84 2.60
CA GLY A 3 -3.97 -11.41 2.83
C GLY A 3 -4.13 -10.67 1.50
N ARG A 4 -4.84 -9.54 1.50
CA ARG A 4 -4.98 -8.67 0.32
C ARG A 4 -3.70 -7.85 0.16
N ARG A 5 -3.23 -7.64 -1.07
CA ARG A 5 -1.98 -6.91 -1.32
C ARG A 5 -2.22 -5.64 -2.14
N LEU A 6 -1.73 -4.51 -1.64
CA LEU A 6 -1.68 -3.24 -2.36
C LEU A 6 -0.28 -3.07 -2.96
N ILE A 7 -0.18 -2.91 -4.27
CA ILE A 7 1.09 -2.67 -4.96
C ILE A 7 1.22 -1.18 -5.27
N TYR A 8 2.36 -0.60 -4.90
CA TYR A 8 2.74 0.75 -5.27
C TYR A 8 3.62 0.66 -6.51
N LYS A 9 3.20 1.27 -7.60
CA LYS A 9 3.99 1.38 -8.84
C LYS A 9 4.28 2.83 -9.17
N SER A 10 5.46 3.07 -9.71
CA SER A 10 5.79 4.35 -10.31
C SER A 10 4.88 4.61 -11.53
N SER A 11 4.17 5.74 -11.53
CA SER A 11 3.32 6.15 -12.65
C SER A 11 4.13 6.54 -13.89
N THR A 12 5.44 6.81 -13.75
CA THR A 12 6.33 7.23 -14.84
C THR A 12 7.16 6.07 -15.42
N THR A 13 7.62 5.16 -14.57
CA THR A 13 8.52 4.06 -14.98
C THR A 13 7.88 2.69 -14.92
N PHE A 14 6.65 2.57 -14.41
CA PHE A 14 5.91 1.32 -14.18
C PHE A 14 6.65 0.30 -13.29
N ARG A 15 7.71 0.72 -12.61
CA ARG A 15 8.45 -0.09 -11.66
C ARG A 15 7.65 -0.23 -10.37
N VAL A 16 7.67 -1.42 -9.79
CA VAL A 16 7.12 -1.65 -8.46
C VAL A 16 8.03 -1.00 -7.43
N LEU A 17 7.44 -0.16 -6.58
CA LEU A 17 8.09 0.62 -5.53
C LEU A 17 7.89 0.03 -4.13
N GLY A 18 7.00 -0.95 -4.00
CA GLY A 18 6.73 -1.64 -2.75
C GLY A 18 5.31 -2.18 -2.70
N ALA A 19 4.99 -2.91 -1.65
CA ALA A 19 3.64 -3.40 -1.43
C ALA A 19 3.29 -3.43 0.05
N ILE A 20 1.99 -3.33 0.33
CA ILE A 20 1.40 -3.45 1.66
C ILE A 20 0.47 -4.67 1.67
N VAL A 21 0.61 -5.52 2.67
CA VAL A 21 -0.27 -6.66 2.91
C VAL A 21 -1.24 -6.29 4.02
N LEU A 22 -2.54 -6.40 3.73
CA LEU A 22 -3.61 -6.35 4.72
C LEU A 22 -4.00 -7.79 5.07
N ALA A 23 -3.73 -8.18 6.31
CA ALA A 23 -4.11 -9.46 6.86
C ALA A 23 -5.62 -9.48 7.21
N SER A 24 -6.18 -10.69 7.33
CA SER A 24 -7.61 -10.88 7.62
C SER A 24 -8.03 -10.43 9.02
N ASP A 25 -7.06 -10.19 9.92
CA ASP A 25 -7.29 -9.64 11.26
C ASP A 25 -7.31 -8.10 11.28
N GLY A 26 -7.23 -7.46 10.11
CA GLY A 26 -7.23 -6.01 9.98
C GLY A 26 -5.86 -5.36 10.21
N THR A 27 -4.80 -6.13 10.43
CA THR A 27 -3.43 -5.61 10.52
C THR A 27 -2.83 -5.40 9.13
N ALA A 28 -2.08 -4.31 8.94
CA ALA A 28 -1.32 -4.07 7.73
C ALA A 28 0.18 -4.14 8.01
N SER A 29 0.95 -4.59 7.02
CA SER A 29 2.41 -4.64 7.07
C SER A 29 3.00 -4.42 5.67
N ALA A 30 4.24 -3.97 5.56
CA ALA A 30 4.90 -3.97 4.27
C ALA A 30 5.29 -5.38 3.83
N ASP A 31 5.17 -5.64 2.53
CA ASP A 31 5.58 -6.90 1.93
C ASP A 31 7.10 -6.90 1.69
N PRO A 32 7.90 -7.68 2.45
CA PRO A 32 9.35 -7.71 2.29
C PRO A 32 9.80 -8.34 0.97
N ALA A 33 8.93 -9.06 0.26
CA ALA A 33 9.25 -9.68 -1.02
C ALA A 33 9.16 -8.69 -2.20
N VAL A 34 8.67 -7.46 -1.97
CA VAL A 34 8.45 -6.45 -3.00
C VAL A 34 9.30 -5.22 -2.72
N GLY A 35 10.09 -4.80 -3.72
CA GLY A 35 11.17 -3.82 -3.56
C GLY A 35 10.78 -2.53 -2.83
N ALA A 36 11.72 -1.94 -2.09
CA ALA A 36 11.53 -0.75 -1.23
C ALA A 36 10.32 -0.83 -0.26
N PRO A 37 10.18 -1.90 0.54
CA PRO A 37 9.05 -2.12 1.44
C PRO A 37 8.90 -1.03 2.51
N GLU A 38 10.01 -0.47 2.99
CA GLU A 38 10.00 0.62 3.98
C GLU A 38 9.32 1.87 3.44
N SER A 39 9.61 2.25 2.18
CA SER A 39 8.98 3.43 1.57
C SER A 39 7.47 3.25 1.37
N ALA A 40 7.03 2.05 0.97
CA ALA A 40 5.61 1.75 0.89
C ALA A 40 4.93 1.79 2.27
N TRP A 41 5.60 1.28 3.31
CA TRP A 41 5.11 1.37 4.70
C TRP A 41 4.96 2.81 5.16
N GLU A 42 5.99 3.64 4.98
CA GLU A 42 5.97 5.05 5.40
C GLU A 42 4.85 5.83 4.71
N MET A 43 4.66 5.61 3.41
CA MET A 43 3.56 6.22 2.65
C MET A 43 2.19 5.80 3.19
N PHE A 44 2.00 4.49 3.39
CA PHE A 44 0.75 3.93 3.90
C PHE A 44 0.44 4.46 5.30
N GLU A 45 1.40 4.38 6.21
CA GLU A 45 1.24 4.75 7.61
C GLU A 45 1.02 6.26 7.77
N SER A 46 1.76 7.08 7.01
CA SER A 46 1.56 8.53 6.99
C SER A 46 0.15 8.90 6.51
N PHE A 47 -0.33 8.25 5.45
CA PHE A 47 -1.69 8.47 4.94
C PHE A 47 -2.74 8.06 5.98
N ARG A 48 -2.58 6.86 6.56
CA ARG A 48 -3.49 6.31 7.57
C ARG A 48 -3.58 7.22 8.80
N VAL A 49 -2.44 7.60 9.37
CA VAL A 49 -2.38 8.43 10.58
C VAL A 49 -2.89 9.85 10.32
N SER A 50 -2.47 10.48 9.21
CA SER A 50 -2.91 11.85 8.90
C SER A 50 -4.40 11.99 8.67
N ARG A 51 -5.07 10.90 8.25
CA ARG A 51 -6.52 10.85 8.02
C ARG A 51 -7.29 10.24 9.20
N GLY A 52 -6.60 9.74 10.23
CA GLY A 52 -7.23 9.07 11.37
C GLY A 52 -7.96 7.78 10.99
N LEU A 53 -7.47 7.08 9.97
CA LEU A 53 -8.10 5.86 9.43
C LEU A 53 -7.59 4.59 10.10
N THR A 54 -8.42 3.56 10.10
CA THR A 54 -7.98 2.18 10.31
C THR A 54 -7.12 1.69 9.14
N ALA A 55 -6.40 0.58 9.32
CA ALA A 55 -5.57 0.03 8.24
C ALA A 55 -6.42 -0.41 7.05
N GLU A 56 -7.60 -0.98 7.30
CA GLU A 56 -8.52 -1.41 6.25
C GLU A 56 -9.12 -0.23 5.47
N GLU A 57 -9.52 0.84 6.16
CA GLU A 57 -9.99 2.07 5.51
C GLU A 57 -8.89 2.74 4.69
N ALA A 58 -7.67 2.81 5.23
CA ALA A 58 -6.53 3.36 4.49
C ALA A 58 -6.19 2.51 3.26
N PHE A 59 -6.23 1.18 3.38
CA PHE A 59 -6.00 0.26 2.28
C PHE A 59 -7.05 0.44 1.18
N ALA A 60 -8.33 0.48 1.55
CA ALA A 60 -9.42 0.72 0.61
C ALA A 60 -9.31 2.10 -0.07
N ALA A 61 -8.94 3.14 0.68
CA ALA A 61 -8.78 4.50 0.16
C ALA A 61 -7.56 4.67 -0.77
N LEU A 62 -6.50 3.88 -0.55
CA LEU A 62 -5.30 3.89 -1.39
C LEU A 62 -5.44 3.00 -2.63
N ASN A 63 -6.39 2.06 -2.65
CA ASN A 63 -6.67 1.29 -3.86
C ASN A 63 -7.19 2.21 -4.99
N GLY A 64 -6.45 2.26 -6.10
CA GLY A 64 -6.72 3.19 -7.21
C GLY A 64 -6.20 4.61 -7.00
N TRP A 65 -5.58 4.90 -5.85
CA TRP A 65 -5.01 6.22 -5.58
C TRP A 65 -3.78 6.49 -6.44
N THR A 66 -3.64 7.73 -6.93
CA THR A 66 -2.47 8.19 -7.70
C THR A 66 -2.06 9.58 -7.27
N ASN A 67 -0.76 9.82 -7.07
CA ASN A 67 -0.20 11.12 -6.68
C ASN A 67 0.80 11.73 -7.68
N GLY A 68 0.60 11.45 -8.97
CA GLY A 68 1.45 11.93 -10.06
C GLY A 68 2.77 11.14 -10.23
N TYR A 69 3.28 10.52 -9.16
CA TYR A 69 4.50 9.70 -9.19
C TYR A 69 4.24 8.24 -8.88
N THR A 70 3.23 7.95 -8.08
CA THR A 70 2.90 6.60 -7.62
C THR A 70 1.42 6.32 -7.82
N THR A 71 1.11 5.12 -8.28
CA THR A 71 -0.23 4.55 -8.35
C THR A 71 -0.27 3.32 -7.45
N ALA A 72 -1.26 3.25 -6.58
CA ALA A 72 -1.51 2.09 -5.73
C ALA A 72 -2.70 1.29 -6.28
N TYR A 73 -2.57 -0.02 -6.35
CA TYR A 73 -3.64 -0.89 -6.83
C TYR A 73 -3.61 -2.23 -6.09
N GLU A 74 -4.79 -2.79 -5.86
CA GLU A 74 -4.93 -4.11 -5.26
C GLU A 74 -4.60 -5.22 -6.27
N GLU A 75 -3.79 -6.18 -5.84
CA GLU A 75 -3.52 -7.44 -6.54
C GLU A 75 -4.36 -8.54 -5.89
N THR A 76 -5.21 -9.20 -6.70
CA THR A 76 -6.12 -10.28 -6.29
C THR A 76 -5.49 -11.65 -6.48
#